data_AF-A0A1Q5TRL5-F1
#
_entry.id   AF-A0A1Q5TRL5-F1
#
_cell.length_a   1.000
_cell.length_b   1.000
_cell.length_c   1.000
_cell.angle_alpha   90.00
_cell.angle_beta   90.00
_cell.angle_gamma   90.00
#
_symmetry.space_group_name_H-M   'P 1'
#
loop_
_entity.id
_entity.type
_entity.pdbx_description
1 polymer ?
#
loop_
_entity_poly.entity_id
_entity_poly.type
_entity_poly.pdbx_seq_one_letter_code
_entity_poly.pdbx_strand_id
1 'polypeptide(L)'
;MTYPQMDNSGSGQLQVPGFGDIPIDYELATGESFAHGALPNHESRRGRATRLTITEIFILRTMERLMGISNWEHDIIDENIVAQWYAVVLSESKSTEQRGPEADDSDVIVDMDLVSQAKWNWCIAELQDKARDLRKHNFVLTLNADSGVCKSDQLVGELFQNELQEFFVENHLPCDRRGVSNEKDDMSPMYDP
;
A
#
# COMPACT_ATOMS: atom_id res chain seq x y z
N MET A 1 27.23 -32.36 2.60
CA MET A 1 25.82 -31.93 2.44
C MET A 1 25.80 -30.88 1.34
N THR A 2 25.19 -31.19 0.22
CA THR A 2 24.93 -30.24 -0.87
C THR A 2 23.65 -29.51 -0.53
N TYR A 3 23.71 -28.19 -0.38
CA TYR A 3 22.52 -27.37 -0.17
C TYR A 3 21.67 -27.41 -1.44
N PRO A 4 20.34 -27.63 -1.37
CA PRO A 4 19.48 -27.49 -2.53
C PRO A 4 19.60 -26.08 -3.10
N GLN A 5 19.93 -26.00 -4.38
CA GLN A 5 19.93 -24.74 -5.14
C GLN A 5 18.49 -24.28 -5.30
N MET A 6 18.19 -23.04 -4.92
CA MET A 6 16.85 -22.45 -5.03
C MET A 6 16.74 -21.67 -6.36
N ASP A 7 16.28 -22.33 -7.42
CA ASP A 7 15.97 -21.69 -8.70
C ASP A 7 14.46 -21.47 -8.85
N ASN A 8 14.03 -20.24 -8.59
CA ASN A 8 12.64 -19.79 -8.72
C ASN A 8 12.45 -18.87 -9.93
N SER A 9 13.25 -19.02 -10.98
CA SER A 9 13.16 -18.24 -12.23
C SER A 9 11.89 -18.52 -13.06
N GLY A 10 11.12 -19.55 -12.70
CA GLY A 10 9.90 -19.96 -13.39
C GLY A 10 10.12 -20.95 -14.54
N SER A 11 11.37 -21.39 -14.80
CA SER A 11 11.68 -22.42 -15.81
C SER A 11 11.53 -23.87 -15.32
N GLY A 12 11.05 -24.07 -14.09
CA GLY A 12 10.92 -25.39 -13.47
C GLY A 12 9.95 -25.39 -12.30
N GLN A 13 9.89 -26.52 -11.58
CA GLN A 13 9.08 -26.64 -10.38
C GLN A 13 9.59 -25.68 -9.30
N LEU A 14 8.66 -25.02 -8.61
CA LEU A 14 8.98 -24.05 -7.55
C LEU A 14 9.88 -24.70 -6.47
N GLN A 15 10.99 -24.06 -6.15
CA GLN A 15 11.96 -24.51 -5.16
C GLN A 15 11.89 -23.60 -3.93
N VAL A 16 10.92 -23.91 -3.07
CA VAL A 16 10.67 -23.20 -1.80
C VAL A 16 10.46 -24.21 -0.66
N PRO A 17 10.77 -23.85 0.60
CA PRO A 17 10.53 -24.71 1.76
C PRO A 17 9.07 -25.18 1.82
N GLY A 18 8.87 -26.48 2.04
CA GLY A 18 7.54 -27.10 2.10
C GLY A 18 6.95 -27.48 0.74
N PHE A 19 7.70 -27.32 -0.36
CA PHE A 19 7.30 -27.73 -1.70
C PHE A 19 8.35 -28.64 -2.35
N GLY A 20 7.91 -29.73 -3.01
CA GLY A 20 8.81 -30.74 -3.56
C GLY A 20 9.60 -31.49 -2.47
N ASP A 21 10.91 -31.65 -2.67
CA ASP A 21 11.81 -32.36 -1.75
C ASP A 21 12.48 -31.43 -0.71
N ILE A 22 12.00 -30.19 -0.58
CA ILE A 22 12.59 -29.19 0.33
C ILE A 22 11.83 -29.22 1.66
N PRO A 23 12.50 -29.54 2.79
CA PRO A 23 11.90 -29.51 4.12
C PRO A 23 11.25 -28.16 4.44
N ILE A 24 10.15 -28.19 5.20
CA ILE A 24 9.41 -26.97 5.58
C ILE A 24 10.24 -26.02 6.45
N ASP A 25 11.18 -26.56 7.20
CA ASP A 25 12.11 -25.85 8.10
C ASP A 25 13.45 -25.53 7.44
N TYR A 26 13.58 -25.74 6.12
CA TYR A 26 14.80 -25.41 5.40
C TYR A 26 14.97 -23.89 5.28
N GLU A 27 16.02 -23.34 5.88
CA GLU A 27 16.39 -21.93 5.82
C GLU A 27 17.80 -21.77 5.22
N LEU A 28 17.95 -20.82 4.30
CA LEU A 28 19.27 -20.44 3.78
C LEU A 28 20.04 -19.62 4.83
N ALA A 29 21.35 -19.48 4.65
CA ALA A 29 22.16 -18.66 5.55
C ALA A 29 21.70 -17.20 5.57
N THR A 30 21.98 -16.49 6.67
CA THR A 30 21.66 -15.06 6.81
C THR A 30 22.29 -14.26 5.66
N GLY A 31 21.45 -13.61 4.84
CA GLY A 31 21.86 -12.87 3.64
C GLY A 31 21.55 -13.59 2.31
N GLU A 32 21.24 -14.88 2.36
CA GLU A 32 20.75 -15.68 1.23
C GLU A 32 19.29 -16.12 1.43
N SER A 33 18.78 -16.07 2.66
CA SER A 33 17.37 -16.33 2.96
C SER A 33 16.44 -15.22 2.48
N PHE A 34 15.17 -15.58 2.26
CA PHE A 34 14.13 -14.59 2.05
C PHE A 34 14.08 -13.63 3.23
N ALA A 35 13.95 -12.33 2.97
CA ALA A 35 13.73 -11.36 4.01
C ALA A 35 12.39 -11.67 4.70
N HIS A 36 12.42 -12.37 5.83
CA HIS A 36 11.27 -12.54 6.71
C HIS A 36 11.46 -11.65 7.93
N GLY A 37 10.38 -10.97 8.37
CA GLY A 37 10.43 -9.98 9.45
C GLY A 37 10.79 -10.53 10.84
N ALA A 38 11.16 -11.80 10.93
CA ALA A 38 11.41 -12.54 12.16
C ALA A 38 12.70 -13.37 12.03
N LEU A 39 13.84 -12.75 11.75
CA LEU A 39 15.10 -13.50 11.67
C LEU A 39 15.38 -14.19 13.03
N PRO A 40 15.89 -15.43 13.05
CA PRO A 40 16.11 -16.19 14.28
C PRO A 40 17.15 -15.55 15.22
N ASN A 41 18.05 -14.74 14.67
CA ASN A 41 19.24 -14.25 15.37
C ASN A 41 19.00 -12.88 16.00
N HIS A 42 18.32 -12.90 17.16
CA HIS A 42 18.05 -11.75 18.02
C HIS A 42 19.33 -11.00 18.49
N GLU A 43 20.50 -11.62 18.38
CA GLU A 43 21.77 -11.07 18.88
C GLU A 43 22.37 -9.97 18.00
N SER A 44 21.99 -9.93 16.73
CA SER A 44 22.39 -8.83 15.84
C SER A 44 21.17 -7.95 15.59
N ARG A 45 21.31 -6.64 15.82
CA ARG A 45 20.26 -5.61 15.57
C ARG A 45 19.71 -5.58 14.13
N ARG A 46 20.18 -6.48 13.26
CA ARG A 46 19.74 -6.68 11.87
C ARG A 46 18.57 -7.67 11.74
N GLY A 47 18.15 -8.32 12.84
CA GLY A 47 17.18 -9.42 12.80
C GLY A 47 15.71 -9.07 13.08
N ARG A 48 15.42 -7.84 13.48
CA ARG A 48 14.04 -7.37 13.69
C ARG A 48 13.72 -6.39 12.59
N ALA A 49 12.58 -6.58 11.93
CA ALA A 49 11.97 -5.48 11.20
C ALA A 49 11.91 -4.28 12.14
N THR A 50 12.46 -3.15 11.72
CA THR A 50 12.45 -1.89 12.44
C THR A 50 10.99 -1.58 12.70
N ARG A 51 10.58 -1.67 13.97
CA ARG A 51 9.21 -1.36 14.36
C ARG A 51 9.01 0.13 14.09
N LEU A 52 8.11 0.42 13.15
CA LEU A 52 7.69 1.79 12.90
C LEU A 52 7.08 2.37 14.17
N THR A 53 7.51 3.58 14.49
CA THR A 53 6.85 4.44 15.47
C THR A 53 5.45 4.78 14.99
N ILE A 54 4.57 5.15 15.92
CA ILE A 54 3.21 5.57 15.57
C ILE A 54 3.21 6.75 14.58
N THR A 55 4.17 7.67 14.73
CA THR A 55 4.40 8.77 13.78
C THR A 55 4.73 8.27 12.38
N GLU A 56 5.66 7.33 12.24
CA GLU A 56 6.05 6.79 10.93
C GLU A 56 4.87 6.07 10.26
N ILE A 57 4.06 5.35 11.05
CA ILE A 57 2.83 4.74 10.54
C ILE A 57 1.86 5.80 9.99
N PHE A 58 1.66 6.90 10.72
CA PHE A 58 0.79 7.99 10.24
C PHE A 58 1.36 8.71 9.01
N ILE A 59 2.67 8.88 8.92
CA ILE A 59 3.33 9.40 7.72
C ILE A 59 3.07 8.48 6.52
N LEU A 60 3.25 7.17 6.67
CA LEU A 60 3.00 6.20 5.61
C LEU A 60 1.53 6.18 5.19
N ARG A 61 0.60 6.19 6.14
CA ARG A 61 -0.85 6.27 5.87
C ARG A 61 -1.23 7.57 5.17
N THR A 62 -0.61 8.69 5.55
CA THR A 62 -0.81 9.97 4.85
C THR A 62 -0.42 9.84 3.39
N MET A 63 0.77 9.29 3.11
CA MET A 63 1.25 9.11 1.75
C MET A 63 0.38 8.13 0.96
N GLU A 64 0.02 6.99 1.54
CA GLU A 64 -0.89 6.00 0.93
C GLU A 64 -2.21 6.65 0.52
N ARG A 65 -2.80 7.44 1.42
CA ARG A 65 -4.04 8.17 1.18
C ARG A 65 -3.91 9.16 0.02
N LEU A 66 -2.85 9.96 -0.01
CA LEU A 66 -2.61 10.94 -1.07
C LEU A 66 -2.37 10.26 -2.43
N MET A 67 -1.67 9.13 -2.46
CA MET A 67 -1.48 8.32 -3.67
C MET A 67 -2.75 7.61 -4.14
N GLY A 68 -3.79 7.54 -3.31
CA GLY A 68 -5.12 7.07 -3.69
C GLY A 68 -5.94 8.12 -4.46
N ILE A 69 -5.53 9.39 -4.47
CA ILE A 69 -6.21 10.45 -5.21
C ILE A 69 -5.95 10.27 -6.72
N SER A 70 -6.99 10.42 -7.53
CA SER A 70 -6.85 10.38 -8.98
C SER A 70 -5.89 11.45 -9.49
N ASN A 71 -4.96 11.09 -10.39
CA ASN A 71 -3.94 11.97 -10.96
C ASN A 71 -3.01 12.63 -9.92
N TRP A 72 -2.85 12.02 -8.74
CA TRP A 72 -2.00 12.56 -7.67
C TRP A 72 -0.57 12.88 -8.15
N GLU A 73 -0.03 12.08 -9.07
CA GLU A 73 1.33 12.18 -9.60
C GLU A 73 1.55 13.47 -10.41
N HIS A 74 0.48 14.06 -10.93
CA HIS A 74 0.49 15.34 -11.62
C HIS A 74 0.17 16.49 -10.67
N ASP A 75 -0.84 16.29 -9.82
CA ASP A 75 -1.39 17.31 -8.93
C ASP A 75 -0.46 17.67 -7.75
N ILE A 76 0.41 16.74 -7.33
CA ILE A 76 1.40 16.97 -6.24
C ILE A 76 2.41 18.09 -6.54
N ILE A 77 2.48 18.55 -7.79
CA ILE A 77 3.36 19.65 -8.21
C ILE A 77 2.71 21.01 -7.93
N ASP A 78 1.37 21.09 -7.90
CA ASP A 78 0.64 22.34 -7.65
C ASP A 78 0.49 22.59 -6.15
N GLU A 79 1.16 23.63 -5.66
CA GLU A 79 1.13 24.04 -4.25
C GLU A 79 -0.30 24.36 -3.75
N ASN A 80 -1.18 24.86 -4.63
CA ASN A 80 -2.56 25.17 -4.26
C ASN A 80 -3.37 23.91 -4.00
N ILE A 81 -3.17 22.87 -4.82
CA ILE A 81 -3.84 21.58 -4.65
C ILE A 81 -3.32 20.89 -3.39
N VAL A 82 -2.01 20.90 -3.18
CA VAL A 82 -1.39 20.35 -1.96
C VAL A 82 -1.90 21.06 -0.70
N ALA A 83 -2.09 22.37 -0.74
CA ALA A 83 -2.66 23.12 0.38
C ALA A 83 -4.13 22.73 0.66
N GLN A 84 -4.92 22.45 -0.39
CA GLN A 84 -6.29 21.95 -0.23
C GLN A 84 -6.29 20.55 0.39
N TRP A 85 -5.43 19.64 -0.08
CA TRP A 85 -5.30 18.31 0.52
C TRP A 85 -4.93 18.37 1.98
N TYR A 86 -3.99 19.24 2.36
CA TYR A 86 -3.64 19.46 3.76
C TYR A 86 -4.86 19.90 4.59
N ALA A 87 -5.65 20.84 4.09
CA ALA A 87 -6.85 21.33 4.78
C ALA A 87 -7.91 20.23 4.97
N VAL A 88 -8.11 19.37 3.96
CA VAL A 88 -9.03 18.23 4.02
C VAL A 88 -8.58 17.25 5.10
N VAL A 89 -7.32 16.77 5.04
CA VAL A 89 -6.80 15.80 6.01
C VAL A 89 -6.82 16.37 7.44
N LEU A 90 -6.49 17.65 7.61
CA LEU A 90 -6.57 18.34 8.91
C LEU A 90 -8.00 18.49 9.44
N SER A 91 -8.98 18.67 8.56
CA SER A 91 -10.39 18.76 8.98
C SER A 91 -10.93 17.40 9.45
N GLU A 92 -10.53 16.33 8.78
CA GLU A 92 -10.96 14.97 9.10
C GLU A 92 -10.31 14.45 10.37
N SER A 93 -9.02 14.76 10.60
CA SER A 93 -8.33 14.42 11.85
C SER A 93 -9.07 15.00 13.06
N LYS A 94 -9.52 16.26 12.97
CA LYS A 94 -10.26 16.96 14.03
C LYS A 94 -11.67 16.42 14.24
N SER A 95 -12.33 15.91 13.20
CA SER A 95 -13.66 15.31 13.32
C SER A 95 -13.68 13.96 14.05
N THR A 96 -12.51 13.33 14.22
CA THR A 96 -12.37 11.99 14.81
C THR A 96 -12.46 11.98 16.33
N GLU A 97 -12.11 13.08 17.00
CA GLU A 97 -12.23 13.21 18.47
C GLU A 97 -13.67 13.04 18.98
N GLN A 98 -14.66 13.02 18.08
CA GLN A 98 -16.09 12.89 18.37
C GLN A 98 -16.67 11.50 18.02
N ARG A 99 -15.87 10.59 17.45
CA ARG A 99 -16.32 9.26 17.02
C ARG A 99 -16.17 8.27 18.18
N GLY A 100 -17.30 7.74 18.66
CA GLY A 100 -17.34 6.77 19.77
C GLY A 100 -16.63 5.44 19.47
N PRO A 101 -16.47 4.55 20.47
CA PRO A 101 -15.63 3.34 20.41
C PRO A 101 -16.13 2.20 19.48
N GLU A 102 -17.17 2.44 18.68
CA GLU A 102 -17.79 1.42 17.79
C GLU A 102 -17.43 1.63 16.30
N ALA A 103 -16.50 2.53 15.98
CA ALA A 103 -16.06 2.73 14.60
C ALA A 103 -15.25 1.52 14.12
N ASP A 104 -15.66 0.97 12.97
CA ASP A 104 -14.95 -0.09 12.24
C ASP A 104 -13.45 0.23 12.10
N ASP A 105 -12.59 -0.69 12.56
CA ASP A 105 -11.13 -0.53 12.74
C ASP A 105 -10.36 -0.49 11.40
N SER A 106 -11.08 -0.46 10.27
CA SER A 106 -10.53 -0.60 8.92
C SER A 106 -10.04 0.73 8.32
N ASP A 107 -10.69 1.86 8.65
CA ASP A 107 -10.35 3.19 8.14
C ASP A 107 -9.67 4.03 9.23
N VAL A 108 -8.37 3.80 9.44
CA VAL A 108 -7.62 4.61 10.39
C VAL A 108 -7.38 6.01 9.83
N ILE A 109 -8.13 6.97 10.38
CA ILE A 109 -7.99 8.39 10.07
C ILE A 109 -6.60 8.88 10.52
N VAL A 110 -5.93 9.64 9.67
CA VAL A 110 -4.60 10.19 9.95
C VAL A 110 -4.70 11.21 11.09
N ASP A 111 -3.93 11.00 12.15
CA ASP A 111 -3.77 11.98 13.22
C ASP A 111 -2.74 13.05 12.81
N MET A 112 -3.23 14.23 12.44
CA MET A 112 -2.41 15.36 12.03
C MET A 112 -1.67 16.03 13.20
N ASP A 113 -2.02 15.76 14.47
CA ASP A 113 -1.23 16.26 15.59
C ASP A 113 0.10 15.50 15.70
N LEU A 114 0.13 14.24 15.25
CA LEU A 114 1.35 13.45 15.14
C LEU A 114 2.14 13.74 13.85
N VAL A 115 1.48 14.24 12.81
CA VAL A 115 2.08 14.69 11.55
C VAL A 115 2.25 16.22 11.55
N SER A 116 3.30 16.68 12.23
CA SER A 116 3.66 18.10 12.22
C SER A 116 3.84 18.66 10.80
N GLN A 117 3.73 19.98 10.66
CA GLN A 117 3.92 20.66 9.36
C GLN A 117 5.23 20.30 8.67
N ALA A 118 6.31 20.12 9.44
CA ALA A 118 7.58 19.66 8.89
C ALA A 118 7.44 18.27 8.27
N LYS A 119 6.85 17.31 8.99
CA LYS A 119 6.63 15.94 8.48
C LYS A 119 5.74 15.93 7.25
N TRP A 120 4.69 16.75 7.22
CA TRP A 120 3.86 16.94 6.04
C TRP A 120 4.68 17.37 4.83
N ASN A 121 5.52 18.40 4.97
CA ASN A 121 6.36 18.87 3.86
C ASN A 121 7.32 17.78 3.36
N TRP A 122 7.80 16.91 4.26
CA TRP A 122 8.60 15.74 3.86
C TRP A 122 7.76 14.72 3.10
N CYS A 123 6.52 14.43 3.52
CA CYS A 123 5.61 13.58 2.76
C CYS A 123 5.41 14.11 1.33
N ILE A 124 5.21 15.43 1.19
CA ILE A 124 5.03 16.05 -0.15
C ILE A 124 6.31 15.91 -0.99
N ALA A 125 7.49 16.19 -0.43
CA ALA A 125 8.75 16.05 -1.15
C ALA A 125 8.99 14.58 -1.59
N GLU A 126 8.75 13.62 -0.71
CA GLU A 126 8.84 12.18 -1.01
C GLU A 126 7.83 11.78 -2.11
N LEU A 127 6.59 12.28 -2.07
CA LEU A 127 5.60 12.02 -3.12
C LEU A 127 5.98 12.64 -4.46
N GLN A 128 6.58 13.82 -4.47
CA GLN A 128 7.11 14.43 -5.71
C GLN A 128 8.23 13.59 -6.32
N ASP A 129 9.09 13.00 -5.48
CA ASP A 129 10.15 12.08 -5.91
C ASP A 129 9.54 10.80 -6.50
N LYS A 130 8.56 10.22 -5.81
CA LYS A 130 7.80 9.06 -6.30
C LYS A 130 7.08 9.34 -7.63
N ALA A 131 6.51 10.53 -7.81
CA ALA A 131 5.89 10.93 -9.07
C ALA A 131 6.91 11.08 -10.22
N ARG A 132 8.17 11.42 -9.90
CA ARG A 132 9.26 11.41 -10.89
C ARG A 132 9.68 9.98 -11.23
N ASP A 133 9.79 9.11 -10.24
CA ASP A 133 10.14 7.70 -10.44
C ASP A 133 9.08 6.94 -11.23
N LEU A 134 7.80 7.19 -10.96
CA LEU A 134 6.68 6.62 -11.72
C LEU A 134 6.80 6.94 -13.21
N ARG A 135 7.08 8.20 -13.55
CA ARG A 135 7.26 8.63 -14.95
C ARG A 135 8.49 8.00 -15.62
N LYS A 136 9.52 7.69 -14.85
CA LYS A 136 10.78 7.13 -15.36
C LYS A 136 10.74 5.61 -15.51
N HIS A 137 10.09 4.93 -14.56
CA HIS A 137 10.15 3.48 -14.39
C HIS A 137 8.81 2.77 -14.65
N ASN A 138 7.71 3.52 -14.84
CA ASN A 138 6.33 3.03 -14.98
C ASN A 138 5.80 2.24 -13.78
N PHE A 139 6.46 2.37 -12.63
CA PHE A 139 6.01 1.81 -11.36
C PHE A 139 6.40 2.74 -10.22
N VAL A 140 5.65 2.67 -9.12
CA VAL A 140 5.87 3.47 -7.92
C VAL A 140 5.85 2.61 -6.68
N LEU A 141 6.75 2.89 -5.74
CA LEU A 141 6.78 2.24 -4.44
C LEU A 141 5.83 2.95 -3.47
N THR A 142 4.63 2.38 -3.31
CA THR A 142 3.53 2.93 -2.50
C THR A 142 3.78 2.78 -1.00
N LEU A 143 4.33 1.64 -0.57
CA LEU A 143 4.73 1.41 0.82
C LEU A 143 6.20 1.03 0.84
N ASN A 144 6.98 1.65 1.72
CA ASN A 144 8.39 1.35 1.86
C ASN A 144 8.77 1.30 3.35
N ALA A 145 8.64 0.13 3.97
CA ALA A 145 8.97 -0.08 5.38
C ALA A 145 9.54 -1.49 5.59
N ASP A 146 10.86 -1.61 5.47
CA ASP A 146 11.66 -2.87 5.42
C ASP A 146 11.30 -3.84 4.27
N SER A 147 10.01 -3.96 3.93
CA SER A 147 9.47 -4.58 2.73
C SER A 147 8.67 -3.54 1.94
N GLY A 148 8.81 -3.57 0.63
CA GLY A 148 8.23 -2.59 -0.28
C GLY A 148 7.02 -3.13 -1.01
N VAL A 149 5.94 -2.33 -1.11
CA VAL A 149 4.81 -2.61 -2.00
C VAL A 149 4.89 -1.66 -3.18
N CYS A 150 4.94 -2.25 -4.37
CA CYS A 150 5.01 -1.53 -5.64
C CYS A 150 3.65 -1.58 -6.35
N LYS A 151 3.22 -0.45 -6.92
CA LYS A 151 2.08 -0.36 -7.82
C LYS A 151 2.59 -0.05 -9.24
N SER A 152 2.06 -0.76 -10.21
CA SER A 152 2.21 -0.44 -11.63
C SER A 152 0.97 -0.87 -12.38
N ASP A 153 0.40 0.06 -13.14
CA ASP A 153 -0.76 -0.23 -13.98
C ASP A 153 -0.35 -0.77 -15.37
N GLN A 154 0.95 -0.70 -15.70
CA GLN A 154 1.50 -1.05 -17.02
C GLN A 154 2.37 -2.30 -17.04
N LEU A 155 2.96 -2.71 -15.91
CA LEU A 155 3.83 -3.90 -15.86
C LEU A 155 3.05 -5.20 -16.10
N VAL A 156 1.76 -5.20 -15.80
CA VAL A 156 0.86 -6.34 -16.01
C VAL A 156 0.05 -6.08 -17.28
N GLY A 157 0.19 -6.93 -18.31
CA GLY A 157 -0.54 -6.73 -19.58
C GLY A 157 -2.06 -6.83 -19.42
N GLU A 158 -2.80 -6.02 -20.18
CA GLU A 158 -4.27 -5.92 -20.09
C GLU A 158 -4.98 -7.27 -20.19
N LEU A 159 -4.50 -8.17 -21.07
CA LEU A 159 -5.08 -9.51 -21.21
C LEU A 159 -5.01 -10.32 -19.91
N PHE A 160 -3.89 -10.27 -19.21
CA PHE A 160 -3.71 -10.98 -17.95
C PHE A 160 -4.46 -10.31 -16.79
N GLN A 161 -4.59 -8.98 -16.80
CA GLN A 161 -5.43 -8.26 -15.86
C GLN A 161 -6.90 -8.69 -15.98
N ASN A 162 -7.40 -8.80 -17.21
CA ASN A 162 -8.77 -9.25 -17.48
C ASN A 162 -9.00 -10.70 -17.03
N GLU A 163 -8.06 -11.61 -17.33
CA GLU A 163 -8.13 -13.00 -16.88
C GLU A 163 -8.19 -13.12 -15.35
N LEU A 164 -7.34 -12.36 -14.64
CA LEU A 164 -7.38 -12.30 -13.17
C LEU A 164 -8.73 -11.78 -12.68
N GLN A 165 -9.25 -10.71 -13.30
CA GLN A 165 -10.52 -10.11 -12.89
C GLN A 165 -11.71 -11.03 -13.13
N GLU A 166 -11.75 -11.73 -14.28
CA GLU A 166 -12.73 -12.76 -14.58
C GLU A 166 -12.68 -13.88 -13.54
N PHE A 167 -11.48 -14.36 -13.20
CA PHE A 167 -11.30 -15.39 -12.17
C PHE A 167 -11.85 -14.97 -10.81
N PHE A 168 -11.59 -13.75 -10.34
CA PHE A 168 -12.13 -13.27 -9.06
C PHE A 168 -13.66 -13.17 -9.06
N VAL A 169 -14.24 -12.74 -10.18
CA VAL A 169 -15.70 -12.64 -10.36
C VAL A 169 -16.36 -14.02 -10.35
N GLU A 170 -15.80 -14.98 -11.10
CA GLU A 170 -16.30 -16.35 -11.17
C GLU A 170 -16.22 -17.09 -9.84
N ASN A 171 -15.18 -16.83 -9.05
CA ASN A 171 -14.96 -17.50 -7.77
C ASN A 171 -15.62 -16.78 -6.57
N HIS A 172 -16.42 -15.74 -6.80
CA HIS A 172 -17.10 -14.95 -5.76
C HIS A 172 -16.19 -14.49 -4.61
N LEU A 173 -14.91 -14.27 -4.90
CA LEU A 173 -14.00 -13.68 -3.94
C LEU A 173 -14.34 -12.18 -3.87
N PRO A 174 -14.60 -11.62 -2.68
CA PRO A 174 -14.95 -10.20 -2.59
C PRO A 174 -13.76 -9.35 -3.06
N CYS A 175 -13.85 -8.81 -4.27
CA CYS A 175 -13.03 -7.68 -4.69
C CYS A 175 -13.57 -6.44 -3.97
N ASP A 176 -13.00 -6.10 -2.82
CA ASP A 176 -13.32 -4.87 -2.12
C ASP A 176 -12.87 -3.67 -2.98
N ARG A 177 -13.77 -3.18 -3.83
CA ARG A 177 -13.62 -1.89 -4.51
C ARG A 177 -13.96 -0.80 -3.51
N ARG A 178 -12.99 -0.41 -2.69
CA ARG A 178 -13.09 0.84 -1.94
C ARG A 178 -13.20 2.00 -2.93
N GLY A 179 -14.40 2.57 -3.00
CA GLY A 179 -14.67 3.95 -3.42
C GLY A 179 -14.95 4.20 -4.91
N VAL A 180 -16.18 3.94 -5.37
CA VAL A 180 -16.94 4.87 -6.23
C VAL A 180 -18.44 4.66 -5.97
N SER A 181 -19.01 5.33 -4.96
CA SER A 181 -20.46 5.55 -4.91
C SER A 181 -20.80 6.76 -5.77
N ASN A 182 -21.17 6.51 -7.03
CA ASN A 182 -21.97 7.44 -7.82
C ASN A 182 -23.40 6.89 -7.85
N GLU A 183 -24.11 6.97 -6.71
CA GLU A 183 -25.56 6.95 -6.74
C GLU A 183 -26.03 8.32 -7.23
N LYS A 184 -26.34 8.39 -8.52
CA LYS A 184 -27.21 9.47 -9.01
C LYS A 184 -28.61 9.14 -8.54
N ASP A 185 -29.11 9.94 -7.61
CA ASP A 185 -30.51 10.01 -7.23
C ASP A 185 -31.38 10.25 -8.48
N ASP A 186 -32.07 9.20 -8.93
CA ASP A 186 -33.22 9.31 -9.83
C ASP A 186 -34.44 9.76 -9.01
N MET A 187 -34.46 11.04 -8.64
CA MET A 187 -35.62 11.67 -8.01
C MET A 187 -36.49 12.32 -9.10
N SER A 188 -37.35 11.51 -9.71
CA SER A 188 -38.40 12.00 -10.62
C SER A 188 -39.56 12.61 -9.80
N PRO A 189 -39.97 13.87 -10.04
CA PRO A 189 -41.04 14.50 -9.27
C PRO A 189 -42.40 14.06 -9.82
N MET A 190 -43.11 13.22 -9.06
CA MET A 190 -44.52 12.93 -9.31
C MET A 190 -45.36 14.08 -8.75
N TYR A 191 -45.57 15.11 -9.57
CA TYR A 191 -46.72 16.00 -9.43
C TYR A 191 -47.87 15.41 -10.23
N ASP A 192 -49.04 15.29 -9.62
CA ASP A 192 -50.33 15.30 -10.33
C ASP A 192 -51.48 15.53 -9.31
N PRO A 193 -52.68 15.95 -9.78
CA PRO A 193 -53.21 17.30 -9.53
C PRO A 193 -54.21 17.45 -8.37
#